data_AF-A0A380FHA9-F1
#
_entry.id   AF-A0A380FHA9-F1
#
_cell.length_a   1.000
_cell.length_b   1.000
_cell.length_c   1.000
_cell.angle_alpha   90.00
_cell.angle_beta   90.00
_cell.angle_gamma   90.00
#
_symmetry.space_group_name_H-M   'P 1'
#
loop_
_entity.id
_entity.type
_entity.pdbx_description
1 polymer ?
#
loop_
_entity_poly.entity_id
_entity_poly.type
_entity_poly.pdbx_seq_one_letter_code
_entity_poly.pdbx_strand_id
1 'polypeptide(L)'
;MDVVFELVDARIPYSSRNPMIDEVIQQKPRVVILNKKDMANLKELEKWESYFKSKGYYPIAIDAKHGKGLKLVEQVAIKATKEKFEREKAKGLKPRAIRAMIVGIPNVGKSTLINKLANKSIAKTGNTPGCY
;
A
#
# COMPACT_ATOMS: atom_id res chain seq x y z
N MET A 1 -13.64 1.85 4.52
CA MET A 1 -12.45 1.83 3.64
C MET A 1 -12.72 0.87 2.51
N ASP A 2 -12.33 1.24 1.30
CA ASP A 2 -12.55 0.48 0.07
C ASP A 2 -11.37 -0.43 -0.28
N VAL A 3 -10.15 -0.02 0.09
CA VAL A 3 -8.91 -0.74 -0.19
C VAL A 3 -7.94 -0.58 0.97
N VAL A 4 -7.10 -1.59 1.19
CA VAL A 4 -5.99 -1.54 2.15
C VAL A 4 -4.66 -1.56 1.41
N PHE A 5 -3.77 -0.65 1.78
CA PHE A 5 -2.40 -0.58 1.31
C PHE A 5 -1.48 -1.19 2.37
N GLU A 6 -1.05 -2.43 2.15
CA GLU A 6 -0.07 -3.13 2.99
C GLU A 6 1.34 -2.72 2.56
N LEU A 7 2.00 -1.88 3.34
CA LEU A 7 3.35 -1.38 3.05
C LEU A 7 4.40 -2.31 3.68
N VAL A 8 5.27 -2.88 2.85
CA VAL A 8 6.36 -3.78 3.22
C VAL A 8 7.71 -3.26 2.72
N ASP A 9 8.81 -3.69 3.34
CA ASP A 9 10.16 -3.36 2.87
C ASP A 9 10.55 -4.31 1.73
N ALA A 10 10.89 -3.75 0.56
CA ALA A 10 11.20 -4.50 -0.66
C ALA A 10 12.40 -5.45 -0.50
N ARG A 11 13.28 -5.22 0.48
CA ARG A 11 14.42 -6.09 0.77
C ARG A 11 14.03 -7.38 1.49
N ILE A 12 12.94 -7.33 2.25
CA ILE A 12 12.40 -8.45 3.04
C ILE A 12 10.87 -8.48 2.98
N PRO A 13 10.25 -8.68 1.79
CA PRO A 13 8.82 -8.45 1.60
C PRO A 13 7.91 -9.35 2.43
N TYR A 14 8.35 -10.56 2.77
CA TYR A 14 7.60 -11.49 3.60
C TYR A 14 7.82 -11.24 5.10
N SER A 15 9.08 -11.10 5.52
CA SER A 15 9.43 -10.92 6.93
C SER A 15 9.03 -9.56 7.50
N SER A 16 8.85 -8.54 6.65
CA SER A 16 8.37 -7.22 7.06
C SER A 16 6.84 -7.08 7.10
N ARG A 17 6.11 -8.18 6.91
CA ARG A 17 4.64 -8.22 7.07
C ARG A 17 4.28 -8.30 8.54
N ASN A 18 3.10 -7.78 8.88
CA ASN A 18 2.51 -8.02 10.18
C ASN A 18 1.71 -9.34 10.13
N PRO A 19 2.04 -10.37 10.93
CA PRO A 19 1.36 -11.67 10.87
C PRO A 19 -0.15 -11.58 11.18
N MET A 20 -0.58 -10.59 11.97
CA MET A 20 -1.99 -10.37 12.29
C MET A 20 -2.75 -9.60 11.19
N ILE A 21 -2.08 -9.18 10.12
CA ILE A 21 -2.71 -8.30 9.12
C ILE A 21 -3.79 -9.03 8.33
N ASP A 22 -3.65 -10.35 8.16
CA ASP A 22 -4.62 -11.15 7.42
C ASP A 22 -5.96 -11.24 8.16
N GLU A 23 -5.93 -11.28 9.49
CA GLU A 23 -7.13 -11.24 10.34
C GLU A 23 -7.82 -9.87 10.31
N VAL A 24 -7.04 -8.78 10.27
CA VAL A 24 -7.55 -7.40 10.29
C VAL A 24 -8.13 -6.98 8.94
N ILE A 25 -7.51 -7.39 7.82
CA ILE A 25 -7.92 -6.97 6.47
C ILE A 25 -9.11 -7.80 5.97
N GLN A 26 -9.28 -9.04 6.45
CA GLN A 26 -10.32 -9.97 6.00
C GLN A 26 -10.34 -10.04 4.45
N GLN A 27 -11.52 -9.89 3.82
CA GLN A 27 -11.70 -9.96 2.36
C GLN A 27 -11.65 -8.60 1.64
N LYS A 28 -11.07 -7.56 2.25
CA LYS A 28 -10.97 -6.26 1.57
C LYS A 28 -9.91 -6.32 0.45
N PRO A 29 -10.14 -5.64 -0.69
CA PRO A 29 -9.12 -5.48 -1.71
C PRO A 29 -7.80 -4.97 -1.12
N ARG A 30 -6.70 -5.63 -1.50
CA ARG A 30 -5.39 -5.40 -0.90
C ARG A 30 -4.35 -5.08 -1.95
N VAL A 31 -3.75 -3.90 -1.83
CA VAL A 31 -2.57 -3.49 -2.59
C VAL A 31 -1.36 -3.69 -1.70
N VAL A 32 -0.41 -4.52 -2.12
CA VAL A 32 0.84 -4.75 -1.39
C VAL A 32 1.90 -3.83 -1.97
N ILE A 33 2.38 -2.88 -1.19
CA ILE A 33 3.33 -1.87 -1.63
C ILE A 33 4.72 -2.26 -1.12
N LEU A 34 5.59 -2.70 -2.04
CA LEU A 34 6.98 -3.02 -1.76
C LEU A 34 7.82 -1.74 -1.85
N ASN A 35 8.02 -1.08 -0.72
CA ASN A 35 8.72 0.21 -0.64
C ASN A 35 10.24 0.03 -0.50
N LYS A 36 11.01 1.08 -0.80
CA LYS A 36 12.48 1.06 -0.86
C LYS A 36 13.01 0.17 -1.98
N LYS A 37 12.33 0.16 -3.14
CA LYS A 37 12.72 -0.59 -4.34
C LYS A 37 14.16 -0.30 -4.76
N ASP A 38 14.65 0.92 -4.53
CA ASP A 38 16.03 1.35 -4.78
C ASP A 38 17.09 0.53 -4.04
N MET A 39 16.72 -0.12 -2.94
CA MET A 39 17.62 -0.92 -2.11
C MET A 39 17.43 -2.44 -2.27
N ALA A 40 16.53 -2.87 -3.17
CA ALA A 40 16.16 -4.27 -3.34
C ALA A 40 16.72 -4.88 -4.63
N ASN A 41 16.96 -6.19 -4.61
CA ASN A 41 17.30 -6.94 -5.82
C ASN A 41 16.05 -7.12 -6.70
N LEU A 42 16.10 -6.62 -7.93
CA LEU A 42 14.94 -6.63 -8.84
C LEU A 42 14.48 -8.05 -9.20
N LYS A 43 15.39 -9.02 -9.37
CA LYS A 43 15.03 -10.41 -9.71
C LYS A 43 14.27 -11.09 -8.56
N GLU A 44 14.70 -10.86 -7.32
CA GLU A 44 13.99 -11.37 -6.14
C GLU A 44 12.64 -10.66 -5.96
N LEU A 45 12.59 -9.37 -6.27
CA LEU A 45 11.35 -8.59 -6.19
C LEU A 45 10.27 -9.12 -7.12
N GLU A 46 10.62 -9.52 -8.35
CA GLU A 46 9.69 -10.13 -9.31
C GLU A 46 9.09 -11.45 -8.79
N LYS A 47 9.88 -12.25 -8.07
CA LYS A 47 9.39 -13.47 -7.41
C LYS A 47 8.37 -13.14 -6.32
N TRP A 48 8.65 -12.11 -5.51
CA TRP A 48 7.73 -11.64 -4.48
C TRP A 48 6.44 -11.05 -5.05
N GLU A 49 6.54 -10.26 -6.13
CA GLU A 49 5.35 -9.76 -6.83
C GLU A 49 4.51 -10.92 -7.39
N SER A 50 5.14 -11.95 -7.94
CA SER A 50 4.44 -13.14 -8.42
C SER A 50 3.76 -13.90 -7.28
N TYR A 51 4.43 -14.01 -6.13
CA TYR A 51 3.86 -14.61 -4.92
C TYR A 51 2.63 -13.84 -4.41
N PHE A 52 2.68 -12.52 -4.33
CA PHE A 52 1.53 -11.74 -3.87
C PHE A 52 0.37 -11.77 -4.88
N LYS A 53 0.66 -11.79 -6.19
CA LYS A 53 -0.35 -12.00 -7.23
C LYS A 53 -1.05 -13.35 -7.09
N SER A 54 -0.31 -14.43 -6.79
CA SER A 54 -0.92 -15.77 -6.61
C SER A 54 -1.80 -15.87 -5.36
N LYS A 55 -1.61 -14.99 -4.38
CA LYS A 55 -2.52 -14.81 -3.23
C LYS A 55 -3.75 -13.94 -3.53
N GLY A 56 -3.89 -13.43 -4.76
CA GLY A 56 -4.99 -12.55 -5.16
C GLY A 56 -4.80 -11.09 -4.74
N TYR A 57 -3.59 -10.69 -4.35
CA TYR A 57 -3.29 -9.30 -4.01
C TYR A 57 -2.75 -8.53 -5.23
N TYR A 58 -2.68 -7.21 -5.10
CA TYR A 58 -2.15 -6.33 -6.13
C TYR A 58 -0.80 -5.75 -5.70
N PRO A 59 0.33 -6.42 -5.97
CA PRO A 59 1.63 -5.94 -5.56
C PRO A 59 2.15 -4.84 -6.49
N ILE A 60 2.83 -3.85 -5.90
CA ILE A 60 3.55 -2.79 -6.60
C ILE A 60 4.85 -2.45 -5.86
N ALA A 61 5.95 -2.39 -6.59
CA ALA A 61 7.21 -1.88 -6.05
C ALA A 61 7.36 -0.38 -6.29
N ILE A 62 7.67 0.37 -5.23
CA ILE A 62 7.86 1.83 -5.28
C ILE A 62 9.10 2.27 -4.52
N ASP A 63 9.48 3.52 -4.74
CA ASP A 63 10.43 4.25 -3.91
C ASP A 63 9.77 5.55 -3.46
N ALA A 64 9.15 5.48 -2.28
CA ALA A 64 8.44 6.62 -1.70
C ALA A 64 9.39 7.77 -1.35
N LYS A 65 10.66 7.51 -1.05
CA LYS A 65 11.63 8.56 -0.67
C LYS A 65 11.86 9.50 -1.83
N HIS A 66 12.15 8.95 -3.01
CA HIS A 66 12.40 9.73 -4.23
C HIS A 66 11.14 9.98 -5.06
N GLY A 67 9.97 9.55 -4.57
CA GLY A 67 8.67 9.77 -5.22
C GLY A 67 8.44 8.95 -6.50
N LYS A 68 9.21 7.87 -6.69
CA LYS A 68 9.09 7.02 -7.88
C LYS A 68 7.98 5.99 -7.67
N GLY A 69 7.07 5.90 -8.64
CA GLY A 69 5.99 4.92 -8.65
C GLY A 69 4.73 5.32 -7.88
N LEU A 70 4.59 6.58 -7.44
CA LEU A 70 3.40 7.05 -6.71
C LEU A 70 2.12 6.99 -7.56
N LYS A 71 2.20 7.34 -8.86
CA LYS A 71 1.06 7.26 -9.79
C LYS A 71 0.55 5.82 -9.97
N LEU A 72 1.44 4.83 -9.89
CA LEU A 72 1.08 3.41 -9.99
C LEU A 72 0.23 2.97 -8.78
N VAL A 73 0.46 3.56 -7.60
CA VAL A 73 -0.34 3.29 -6.39
C VAL A 73 -1.81 3.60 -6.64
N GLU A 74 -2.10 4.77 -7.21
CA GLU A 74 -3.46 5.19 -7.52
C GLU A 74 -4.10 4.30 -8.58
N GLN A 75 -3.39 4.04 -9.69
CA GLN A 75 -3.88 3.16 -10.76
C GLN A 75 -4.22 1.76 -10.26
N VAL A 76 -3.37 1.20 -9.39
CA VAL A 76 -3.58 -0.13 -8.83
C VAL A 76 -4.70 -0.12 -7.78
N ALA A 77 -4.88 0.95 -7.02
CA ALA A 77 -6.01 1.09 -6.11
C ALA A 77 -7.36 1.14 -6.87
N ILE A 78 -7.41 1.84 -8.01
CA ILE A 78 -8.57 1.85 -8.90
C ILE A 78 -8.83 0.45 -9.44
N LYS A 79 -7.78 -0.26 -9.89
CA LYS A 79 -7.90 -1.64 -10.38
C LYS A 79 -8.42 -2.59 -9.29
N ALA A 80 -7.87 -2.50 -8.08
CA ALA A 80 -8.24 -3.36 -6.96
C ALA A 80 -9.69 -3.13 -6.48
N THR A 81 -10.24 -1.94 -6.70
CA THR A 81 -11.59 -1.58 -6.26
C THR A 81 -12.62 -1.59 -7.39
N LYS A 82 -12.21 -1.86 -8.64
CA LYS A 82 -13.05 -1.80 -9.83
C LYS A 82 -14.35 -2.60 -9.68
N GLU A 83 -14.26 -3.88 -9.33
CA GLU A 83 -15.44 -4.75 -9.17
C GLU A 83 -16.43 -4.21 -8.12
N LYS A 84 -15.90 -3.67 -7.01
CA LYS A 84 -16.72 -3.08 -5.96
C LYS A 84 -17.48 -1.85 -6.47
N PHE A 85 -16.79 -0.93 -7.14
CA PHE A 85 -17.40 0.29 -7.67
C PHE A 85 -18.35 0.02 -8.83
N GLU A 86 -18.09 -1.00 -9.66
CA GLU A 86 -19.02 -1.44 -10.72
C GLU A 86 -20.33 -1.98 -10.11
N ARG A 87 -20.23 -2.77 -9.03
CA ARG A 87 -21.42 -3.23 -8.28
C ARG A 87 -22.18 -2.09 -7.61
N GLU A 88 -21.48 -1.10 -7.05
CA GLU A 88 -22.12 0.11 -6.48
C GLU A 88 -22.84 0.91 -7.57
N LYS A 89 -22.20 1.09 -8.74
CA LYS A 89 -22.79 1.79 -9.89
C LYS A 89 -24.02 1.09 -10.43
N ALA A 90 -23.99 -0.24 -10.55
CA ALA A 90 -25.13 -1.05 -10.98
C ALA A 90 -26.34 -0.93 -10.03
N LYS A 91 -26.09 -0.64 -8.75
CA LYS A 91 -27.12 -0.36 -7.73
C LYS A 91 -27.59 1.11 -7.73
N GLY A 92 -27.14 1.93 -8.67
CA GLY A 92 -27.52 3.34 -8.79
C GLY A 92 -26.80 4.27 -7.79
N LEU A 93 -25.74 3.83 -7.12
CA LEU A 93 -24.98 4.71 -6.24
C LEU A 93 -24.16 5.73 -7.05
N LYS A 94 -24.08 6.96 -6.56
CA LYS A 94 -23.27 8.03 -7.16
C LYS A 94 -21.77 7.72 -7.04
N PRO A 95 -20.95 8.10 -8.04
CA PRO A 95 -19.50 8.02 -7.93
C PRO A 95 -18.97 8.80 -6.74
N ARG A 96 -17.94 8.25 -6.07
CA ARG A 96 -17.27 8.85 -4.92
C ARG A 96 -15.78 8.48 -4.91
N ALA A 97 -14.98 9.21 -4.14
CA ALA A 97 -13.56 8.90 -3.98
C ALA A 97 -13.32 7.54 -3.28
N ILE A 98 -12.23 6.87 -3.68
CA ILE A 98 -11.74 5.64 -3.05
C ILE A 98 -11.14 5.99 -1.69
N ARG A 99 -11.62 5.35 -0.63
CA ARG A 99 -11.08 5.51 0.73
C ARG A 99 -10.06 4.40 1.02
N ALA A 100 -8.78 4.75 1.08
CA ALA A 100 -7.70 3.81 1.37
C ALA A 100 -7.18 3.94 2.82
N MET A 101 -6.65 2.85 3.37
CA MET A 101 -5.90 2.84 4.63
C MET A 101 -4.52 2.23 4.40
N ILE A 102 -3.47 2.85 4.95
CA ILE A 102 -2.10 2.32 4.90
C ILE A 102 -1.78 1.60 6.21
N VAL A 103 -1.30 0.36 6.09
CA VAL A 103 -0.91 -0.50 7.21
C VAL A 103 0.49 -1.07 6.97
N GLY A 104 1.19 -1.46 8.04
CA GLY A 104 2.53 -2.04 7.96
C GLY A 104 3.32 -1.84 9.25
N ILE A 105 4.39 -2.62 9.43
CA ILE A 105 5.25 -2.55 10.62
C ILE A 105 5.97 -1.18 10.73
N PRO A 106 6.54 -0.81 11.89
CA PRO A 106 7.33 0.43 12.02
C PRO A 106 8.43 0.55 10.95
N ASN A 107 8.78 1.79 10.55
CA ASN A 107 9.93 2.10 9.68
C ASN A 107 9.90 1.57 8.22
N VAL A 108 8.78 1.03 7.73
CA VAL A 108 8.59 0.68 6.30
C VAL A 108 8.32 1.89 5.40
N GLY A 109 8.16 3.08 5.96
CA GLY A 109 7.97 4.34 5.20
C GLY A 109 6.52 4.80 5.03
N LYS A 110 5.61 4.43 5.95
CA LYS A 110 4.19 4.81 5.91
C LYS A 110 3.98 6.32 5.84
N SER A 111 4.60 7.07 6.76
CA SER A 111 4.49 8.55 6.80
C SER A 111 5.08 9.19 5.55
N THR A 112 6.20 8.67 5.03
CA THR A 112 6.81 9.13 3.77
C THR A 112 5.84 8.97 2.61
N LEU A 113 5.18 7.81 2.49
CA LEU A 113 4.19 7.55 1.45
C LEU A 113 2.98 8.49 1.58
N ILE A 114 2.43 8.65 2.80
CA ILE A 114 1.31 9.56 3.06
C ILE A 114 1.66 10.99 2.64
N ASN A 115 2.81 11.50 3.08
CA ASN A 115 3.23 12.87 2.78
C ASN A 115 3.43 13.12 1.29
N LYS A 116 3.95 12.11 0.58
CA LYS A 116 4.13 12.17 -0.87
C LYS A 116 2.81 12.11 -1.63
N LEU A 117 1.87 11.26 -1.22
CA LEU A 117 0.54 11.19 -1.84
C LEU A 117 -0.28 12.45 -1.56
N ALA A 118 -0.13 13.04 -0.38
CA ALA A 118 -0.83 14.26 0.00
C ALA A 118 -0.23 15.54 -0.61
N ASN A 119 0.95 15.46 -1.25
CA ASN A 119 1.77 16.62 -1.64
C ASN A 119 1.93 17.66 -0.50
N LYS A 120 1.81 17.22 0.77
CA LYS A 120 1.81 18.03 1.99
C LYS A 120 2.37 17.19 3.14
N SER A 121 3.06 17.81 4.09
CA SER A 121 3.59 17.13 5.29
C SER A 121 2.48 16.94 6.34
N ILE A 122 1.59 15.97 6.11
CA ILE A 122 0.41 15.71 6.96
C ILE A 122 0.72 14.69 8.07
N ALA A 123 1.47 13.64 7.75
CA ALA A 123 1.89 12.63 8.70
C ALA A 123 3.16 13.10 9.42
N LYS A 124 3.08 13.34 10.73
CA LYS A 124 4.25 13.57 11.57
C LYS A 124 5.17 12.34 11.48
N THR A 125 6.36 12.50 10.91
CA THR A 125 7.43 11.51 11.02
C THR A 125 7.93 11.59 12.47
N GLY A 126 7.34 10.80 13.35
CA GLY A 126 7.67 10.83 14.78
C GLY A 126 9.11 10.39 15.03
N ASN A 127 9.99 11.37 15.23
CA ASN A 127 11.19 11.28 16.04
C ASN A 127 11.20 12.51 16.97
N THR A 128 10.19 12.60 17.82
CA THR A 128 10.18 13.57 18.92
C THR A 128 10.50 12.79 20.20
N PRO A 129 11.76 12.79 20.68
CA PRO A 129 12.03 12.38 22.04
C PRO A 129 11.50 13.50 22.95
N GLY A 130 10.65 13.14 23.92
CA GLY A 130 10.17 14.07 24.94
C GLY A 130 8.74 14.57 24.69
N CYS A 131 7.78 13.91 25.32
CA CYS A 131 6.66 14.59 25.96
C CYS A 131 6.60 14.02 27.38
N TYR A 132 7.03 14.82 28.36
CA TYR A 132 6.62 14.69 29.75
C TYR A 132 5.18 15.18 29.89
#